data_AF-A0A816KFM1-F1
#
_entry.id   AF-A0A816KFM1-F1
#
_cell.length_a   1.000
_cell.length_b   1.000
_cell.length_c   1.000
_cell.angle_alpha   90.00
_cell.angle_beta   90.00
_cell.angle_gamma   90.00
#
_symmetry.space_group_name_H-M   'P 1'
#
loop_
_entity.id
_entity.type
_entity.pdbx_description
1 polymer ?
#
loop_
_entity_poly.entity_id
_entity_poly.type
_entity_poly.pdbx_seq_one_letter_code
_entity_poly.pdbx_strand_id
1 'polypeptide(L)'
;MGSNMYPSASASLLGNHKDKSLADVPVEQLIENADVFAAVFPEQKYEIVKKLQELKRICRMTGDGCSPALKRANIGITVAAAAATDAGRGTSDIVLTKP
;
A
#
# COMPACT_ATOMS: atom_id res chain seq x y z
N MET A 1 16.82 3.61 -6.19
CA MET A 1 15.67 3.62 -7.12
C MET A 1 15.22 2.17 -7.19
N GLY A 2 13.95 1.86 -6.87
CA GLY A 2 13.48 0.47 -6.80
C GLY A 2 13.58 -0.21 -8.16
N SER A 3 13.99 -1.48 -8.19
CA SER A 3 14.13 -2.28 -9.42
C SER A 3 12.91 -3.17 -9.68
N ASN A 4 12.10 -3.44 -8.64
CA ASN A 4 10.97 -4.35 -8.70
C ASN A 4 9.65 -3.58 -8.68
N MET A 5 9.30 -3.00 -9.83
CA MET A 5 8.07 -2.23 -10.01
C MET A 5 7.00 -3.04 -10.74
N TYR A 6 5.81 -3.15 -10.13
CA TYR A 6 4.70 -3.91 -10.69
C TYR A 6 3.47 -3.01 -10.84
N PRO A 7 2.80 -2.97 -12.01
CA PRO A 7 1.47 -2.38 -12.07
C PRO A 7 0.48 -3.17 -11.20
N SER A 8 -0.51 -2.47 -10.64
CA SER A 8 -1.53 -3.09 -9.79
C SER A 8 -2.33 -4.20 -10.50
N ALA A 9 -2.35 -4.17 -11.83
CA ALA A 9 -2.99 -5.17 -12.68
C ALA A 9 -2.12 -6.41 -12.96
N SER A 10 -0.80 -6.35 -12.77
CA SER A 10 0.10 -7.51 -12.95
C SER A 10 0.41 -8.21 -11.65
N ALA A 11 0.39 -7.49 -10.53
CA ALA A 11 0.30 -8.09 -9.23
C ALA A 11 -1.08 -8.77 -9.15
N SER A 12 -1.12 -10.10 -9.06
CA SER A 12 -2.34 -10.92 -8.95
C SER A 12 -3.23 -10.59 -7.73
N LEU A 13 -3.05 -9.43 -7.08
CA LEU A 13 -3.83 -8.84 -5.99
C LEU A 13 -5.35 -8.81 -6.24
N LEU A 14 -5.81 -8.77 -7.49
CA LEU A 14 -7.24 -8.81 -7.86
C LEU A 14 -7.60 -9.91 -8.88
N GLY A 15 -6.72 -10.89 -9.13
CA GLY A 15 -7.06 -12.07 -9.94
C GLY A 15 -7.12 -11.88 -11.47
N ASN A 16 -6.78 -10.70 -12.01
CA ASN A 16 -6.74 -10.50 -13.46
C ASN A 16 -5.33 -10.75 -14.03
N HIS A 17 -5.03 -12.01 -14.34
CA HIS A 17 -3.78 -12.43 -14.99
C HIS A 17 -3.67 -11.89 -16.42
N LYS A 18 -3.13 -10.68 -16.60
CA LYS A 18 -2.74 -10.18 -17.93
C LYS A 18 -1.26 -10.41 -18.25
N ASP A 19 -0.41 -10.60 -17.24
CA ASP A 19 1.00 -10.89 -17.43
C ASP A 19 1.30 -12.38 -17.19
N LYS A 20 1.48 -13.13 -18.28
CA LYS A 20 1.75 -14.57 -18.23
C LYS A 20 3.07 -14.92 -17.52
N SER A 21 4.00 -13.97 -17.42
CA SER A 21 5.31 -14.22 -16.79
C SER A 21 5.25 -14.20 -15.25
N LEU A 22 4.23 -13.56 -14.68
CA LEU A 22 4.03 -13.44 -13.22
C LEU A 22 2.89 -14.32 -12.70
N ALA A 23 2.18 -15.02 -13.58
CA ALA A 23 1.02 -15.83 -13.22
C ALA A 23 1.35 -16.98 -12.26
N ASP A 24 2.58 -17.51 -12.34
CA ASP A 24 3.04 -18.63 -11.51
C ASP A 24 3.71 -18.20 -10.20
N VAL A 25 3.93 -16.89 -9.99
CA VAL A 25 4.54 -16.39 -8.76
C VAL A 25 3.45 -16.16 -7.71
N PRO A 26 3.57 -16.73 -6.50
CA PRO A 26 2.64 -16.47 -5.41
C PRO A 26 2.50 -14.97 -5.12
N VAL A 27 1.27 -14.49 -4.91
CA VAL A 27 0.97 -13.09 -4.61
C VAL A 27 1.77 -12.58 -3.42
N GLU A 28 1.93 -13.42 -2.40
CA GLU A 28 2.70 -13.11 -1.20
C GLU A 28 4.16 -12.79 -1.53
N GLN A 29 4.79 -13.57 -2.41
CA GLN A 29 6.17 -13.34 -2.85
C GLN A 29 6.29 -12.08 -3.73
N LEU A 30 5.28 -11.81 -4.56
CA LEU A 30 5.25 -10.56 -5.34
C LEU A 30 5.16 -9.35 -4.42
N ILE A 31 4.29 -9.39 -3.40
CA ILE A 31 4.12 -8.31 -2.42
C ILE A 31 5.38 -8.10 -1.60
N GLU A 32 6.06 -9.17 -1.19
CA GLU A 32 7.26 -9.07 -0.38
C GLU A 32 8.48 -8.55 -1.14
N ASN A 33 8.58 -8.86 -2.43
CA ASN A 33 9.72 -8.45 -3.27
C ASN A 33 9.49 -7.15 -4.05
N ALA A 34 8.28 -6.60 -4.02
CA ALA A 34 7.94 -5.37 -4.72
C ALA A 34 8.49 -4.13 -4.01
N ASP A 35 9.16 -3.28 -4.78
CA ASP A 35 9.55 -1.94 -4.32
C ASP A 35 8.41 -0.93 -4.56
N VAL A 36 7.69 -1.08 -5.67
CA VAL A 36 6.67 -0.13 -6.12
C VAL A 36 5.49 -0.85 -6.75
N PHE A 37 4.29 -0.53 -6.28
CA PHE A 37 3.05 -0.81 -6.97
C PHE A 37 2.51 0.45 -7.65
N ALA A 38 2.34 0.40 -8.98
CA ALA A 38 1.87 1.54 -9.76
C ALA A 38 0.37 1.42 -10.09
N ALA A 39 -0.32 2.56 -10.19
CA ALA A 39 -1.76 2.65 -10.54
C ALA A 39 -2.66 1.80 -9.63
N VAL A 40 -2.49 1.96 -8.31
CA VAL A 40 -3.17 1.15 -7.28
C VAL A 40 -4.46 1.81 -6.80
N PHE A 41 -5.57 1.09 -6.89
CA PHE A 41 -6.87 1.49 -6.35
C PHE A 41 -6.93 1.39 -4.82
N PRO A 42 -7.82 2.14 -4.14
CA PRO A 42 -7.93 2.11 -2.67
C PRO A 42 -8.08 0.71 -2.06
N GLU A 43 -8.87 -0.16 -2.69
CA GLU A 43 -9.12 -1.54 -2.24
C GLU A 43 -7.85 -2.39 -2.30
N GLN A 44 -7.04 -2.19 -3.34
CA GLN A 44 -5.76 -2.90 -3.50
C GLN A 44 -4.74 -2.45 -2.46
N LYS A 45 -4.72 -1.16 -2.07
CA LYS A 45 -3.85 -0.68 -0.98
C LYS A 45 -4.18 -1.41 0.32
N TYR A 46 -5.46 -1.63 0.60
CA TYR A 46 -5.90 -2.36 1.78
C TYR A 46 -5.45 -3.83 1.75
N GLU A 47 -5.65 -4.53 0.62
CA GLU A 47 -5.23 -5.92 0.50
C GLU A 47 -3.71 -6.08 0.57
N ILE A 48 -2.91 -5.16 0.02
CA ILE A 48 -1.45 -5.16 0.17
C ILE A 48 -1.05 -5.10 1.65
N VAL A 49 -1.62 -4.14 2.41
CA VAL A 49 -1.32 -4.00 3.85
C VAL A 49 -1.75 -5.25 4.61
N LYS A 50 -2.93 -5.77 4.33
CA LYS A 50 -3.46 -6.99 4.96
C LYS A 50 -2.55 -8.19 4.70
N LYS A 51 -2.09 -8.39 3.45
CA LYS A 51 -1.19 -9.48 3.06
C LYS A 51 0.17 -9.37 3.73
N LEU A 52 0.76 -8.17 3.78
CA LEU A 52 2.00 -7.94 4.52
C LEU A 52 1.83 -8.26 6.02
N GLN A 53 0.70 -7.92 6.62
CA GLN A 53 0.39 -8.27 8.01
C GLN A 53 0.18 -9.78 8.21
N GLU A 54 -0.46 -10.48 7.28
CA GLU A 54 -0.59 -11.95 7.29
C GLU A 54 0.79 -12.63 7.26
N LEU A 55 1.75 -12.05 6.53
CA LEU A 55 3.16 -12.44 6.52
C LEU A 55 3.94 -12.00 7.77
N LYS A 56 3.24 -11.54 8.82
CA LYS A 56 3.80 -11.06 10.09
C LYS A 56 4.76 -9.87 9.93
N ARG A 57 4.61 -9.06 8.87
CA ARG A 57 5.35 -7.82 8.69
C ARG A 57 4.64 -6.66 9.38
N ILE A 58 5.42 -5.78 9.99
CA ILE A 58 4.91 -4.53 10.58
C ILE A 58 4.78 -3.51 9.44
N CYS A 59 3.55 -3.02 9.22
CA CYS A 59 3.24 -2.13 8.13
C CYS A 59 3.06 -0.70 8.63
N ARG A 60 3.80 0.23 8.02
CA ARG A 60 3.54 1.68 8.14
C ARG A 60 2.98 2.15 6.82
N MET A 61 1.88 2.89 6.86
CA MET A 61 1.27 3.48 5.68
C MET A 61 1.35 5.00 5.80
N THR A 62 1.68 5.67 4.69
CA THR A 62 1.63 7.13 4.61
C THR A 62 0.59 7.57 3.59
N GLY A 63 -0.22 8.56 3.95
CA GLY A 63 -1.26 9.09 3.07
C GLY A 63 -1.84 10.42 3.56
N ASP A 64 -2.46 11.14 2.63
CA ASP A 64 -3.02 12.48 2.78
C ASP A 64 -4.55 12.49 3.01
N GLY A 65 -5.21 11.33 2.83
CA GLY A 65 -6.66 11.14 2.98
C GLY A 65 -7.07 10.02 3.94
N CYS A 66 -8.37 9.94 4.23
CA CYS A 66 -9.02 8.86 5.00
C CYS A 66 -9.06 7.55 4.19
N SER A 67 -7.89 6.95 3.94
CA SER A 67 -7.80 5.66 3.25
C SER A 67 -8.03 4.52 4.25
N PRO A 68 -8.83 3.49 3.91
CA PRO A 68 -8.96 2.27 4.73
C PRO A 68 -7.61 1.61 5.03
N ALA A 69 -6.66 1.68 4.08
CA ALA A 69 -5.32 1.12 4.25
C ALA A 69 -4.50 1.86 5.33
N LEU A 70 -4.75 3.17 5.52
CA LEU A 70 -4.08 3.97 6.55
C LEU A 70 -4.49 3.51 7.95
N LYS A 71 -5.79 3.25 8.16
CA LYS A 71 -6.32 2.68 9.42
C LYS A 71 -5.96 1.22 9.64
N ARG A 72 -5.78 0.45 8.55
CA ARG A 72 -5.46 -0.98 8.63
C ARG A 72 -4.00 -1.21 9.03
N ALA A 73 -3.09 -0.32 8.62
CA ALA A 73 -1.68 -0.42 8.94
C ALA A 73 -1.43 -0.45 10.46
N ASN A 74 -0.27 -0.95 10.87
CA ASN A 74 0.11 -0.91 12.28
C ASN A 74 0.35 0.51 12.77
N ILE A 75 0.82 1.38 11.87
CA ILE A 75 0.99 2.81 12.11
C ILE A 75 0.57 3.58 10.85
N GLY A 76 -0.43 4.43 10.97
CA GLY A 76 -0.85 5.39 9.96
C GLY A 76 -0.12 6.72 10.13
N ILE A 77 0.44 7.26 9.04
CA ILE A 77 1.19 8.51 9.05
C ILE A 77 0.57 9.47 8.04
N THR A 78 0.25 10.69 8.48
CA THR A 78 -0.15 11.77 7.57
C THR A 78 0.89 12.87 7.59
N VAL A 79 1.32 13.31 6.41
CA VAL A 79 2.22 14.46 6.27
C VAL A 79 1.38 15.71 6.16
N ALA A 80 1.44 16.60 7.16
CA ALA A 80 0.76 17.88 7.17
C ALA A 80 1.44 18.88 6.20
N ALA A 81 1.51 18.52 4.93
CA ALA A 81 1.66 19.47 3.84
C ALA A 81 0.29 20.06 3.49
N ALA A 82 0.24 21.04 2.58
CA ALA A 82 -1.00 21.67 2.11
C ALA A 82 -2.06 20.67 1.59
N ALA A 83 -1.63 19.47 1.18
CA ALA A 83 -2.51 18.41 0.69
C ALA A 83 -3.15 17.54 1.79
N ALA A 84 -2.71 17.62 3.05
CA ALA A 84 -3.30 16.81 4.10
C ALA A 84 -4.70 17.29 4.47
N THR A 85 -5.67 16.39 4.31
CA THR A 85 -7.05 16.60 4.75
C THR A 85 -7.18 16.45 6.26
N ASP A 86 -8.16 17.13 6.87
CA ASP A 86 -8.54 16.88 8.27
C ASP A 86 -8.92 15.42 8.51
N ALA A 87 -9.51 14.78 7.49
CA ALA A 87 -9.84 13.37 7.53
C ALA A 87 -8.57 12.50 7.63
N GLY A 88 -7.52 12.78 6.86
CA GLY A 88 -6.23 12.09 7.00
C GLY A 88 -5.63 12.24 8.39
N ARG A 89 -5.58 13.48 8.91
CA ARG A 89 -5.10 13.79 10.27
C ARG A 89 -5.88 13.03 11.35
N GLY A 90 -7.20 12.95 11.23
CA GLY A 90 -8.05 12.23 12.18
C GLY A 90 -7.94 10.70 12.11
N THR A 91 -7.30 10.15 11.08
CA THR A 91 -7.15 8.70 10.88
C THR A 91 -5.72 8.18 11.03
N SER A 92 -4.76 9.07 11.25
CA SER A 92 -3.36 8.73 11.44
C SER A 92 -2.98 8.71 12.92
N ASP A 93 -2.04 7.83 13.27
CA ASP A 93 -1.44 7.77 14.61
C ASP A 93 -0.37 8.87 14.77
N ILE A 94 0.28 9.23 13.66
CA ILE A 94 1.36 10.23 13.62
C ILE A 94 1.08 11.25 12.52
N VAL A 95 1.13 12.53 12.88
CA VAL A 95 1.06 13.64 11.93
C VAL A 95 2.43 14.33 11.83
N LEU A 96 3.06 14.28 10.67
CA LEU A 96 4.32 14.99 10.41
C LEU A 96 4.01 16.45 10.07
N THR A 97 4.40 17.38 10.94
CA THR A 97 4.05 18.81 10.79
C THR A 97 4.91 19.57 9.79
N LYS A 98 6.02 18.98 9.34
CA LYS A 98 6.99 19.55 8.39
C LYS A 98 7.55 18.41 7.51
N PRO A 99 7.89 18.68 6.24
CA PRO A 99 8.52 17.70 5.36
C PRO A 99 9.96 17.36 5.79
#